data_AF-A0A147BN79-F1
#
_entry.id   AF-A0A147BN79-F1
#
_cell.length_a   1.000
_cell.length_b   1.000
_cell.length_c   1.000
_cell.angle_alpha   90.00
_cell.angle_beta   90.00
_cell.angle_gamma   90.00
#
_symmetry.space_group_name_H-M   'P 1'
#
loop_
_entity.id
_entity.type
_entity.pdbx_description
1 polymer ?
#
loop_
_entity_poly.entity_id
_entity_poly.type
_entity_poly.pdbx_seq_one_letter_code
_entity_poly.pdbx_strand_id
1 'polypeptide(L)'
;FQSSTPCEFNRKPRSLKERDHWKAVEFRSFLLYFGPVLLRSNLDKRFYAHFLKLSCAMTILASPKFSLTHCDVAESLLTEFVRDAGSLYGDGVYVYNVHSLIHLAQDVRR
;
A
#
# COMPACT_ATOMS: atom_id res chain seq x y z
N PHE A 1 -7.79 9.17 16.72
CA PHE A 1 -6.78 9.54 15.69
C PHE A 1 -6.18 10.93 15.89
N GLN A 2 -6.93 11.94 16.37
CA GLN A 2 -6.48 13.35 16.41
C GLN A 2 -5.40 13.71 17.46
N SER A 3 -5.16 12.89 18.49
CA SER A 3 -4.22 13.21 19.58
C SER A 3 -2.90 12.42 19.56
N SER A 4 -2.67 11.53 18.59
CA SER A 4 -1.53 10.59 18.59
C SER A 4 -0.83 10.50 17.25
N THR A 5 -0.77 11.60 16.50
CA THR A 5 -0.03 11.64 15.23
C THR A 5 1.43 12.04 15.50
N PRO A 6 2.43 11.20 15.19
CA PRO A 6 3.85 11.53 15.32
C PRO A 6 4.23 12.81 14.56
N CYS A 7 5.23 13.55 15.05
CA CYS A 7 5.69 14.81 14.44
C CYS A 7 6.22 14.65 13.01
N GLU A 8 6.58 13.43 12.60
CA GLU A 8 7.01 13.05 11.26
C GLU A 8 5.92 13.30 10.20
N PHE A 9 4.65 13.40 10.62
CA PHE A 9 3.54 13.74 9.72
C PHE A 9 3.32 15.25 9.71
N ASN A 10 3.76 15.88 8.62
CA ASN A 10 3.68 17.34 8.42
C ASN A 10 2.23 17.89 8.42
N ARG A 11 1.22 17.02 8.32
CA ARG A 11 -0.21 17.34 8.44
C ARG A 11 -0.95 16.22 9.17
N LYS A 12 -1.91 16.59 10.01
CA LYS A 12 -2.82 15.61 10.63
C LYS A 12 -3.59 14.86 9.53
N PRO A 13 -3.61 13.52 9.53
CA PRO A 13 -4.38 12.77 8.55
C PRO A 13 -5.87 13.09 8.68
N ARG A 14 -6.50 13.44 7.55
CA ARG A 14 -7.95 13.68 7.47
C ARG A 14 -8.73 12.39 7.70
N SER A 15 -10.02 12.53 7.97
CA SER A 15 -10.90 11.37 8.19
C SER A 15 -10.94 10.47 6.96
N LEU A 16 -11.16 9.16 7.15
CA LEU A 16 -11.45 8.23 6.06
C LEU A 16 -12.71 8.64 5.27
N LYS A 17 -13.62 9.39 5.90
CA LYS A 17 -14.83 9.94 5.26
C LYS A 17 -14.50 11.01 4.21
N GLU A 18 -13.31 11.58 4.24
CA GLU A 18 -12.86 12.62 3.31
C GLU A 18 -11.80 12.10 2.33
N ARG A 19 -11.73 10.76 2.16
CA ARG A 19 -10.71 10.11 1.33
C ARG A 19 -10.65 10.69 -0.08
N ASP A 20 -11.77 11.10 -0.65
CA ASP A 20 -11.84 11.66 -2.00
C ASP A 20 -11.14 13.02 -2.12
N HIS A 21 -10.86 13.68 -0.99
CA HIS A 21 -10.10 14.94 -0.94
C HIS A 21 -8.65 14.76 -0.49
N TRP A 22 -8.23 13.54 -0.15
CA TRP A 22 -6.87 13.26 0.32
C TRP A 22 -5.83 13.63 -0.74
N LYS A 23 -4.70 14.19 -0.28
CA LYS A 23 -3.53 14.42 -1.14
C LYS A 23 -2.66 13.17 -1.17
N ALA A 24 -1.74 13.10 -2.14
CA ALA A 24 -0.81 11.97 -2.30
C ALA A 24 -0.05 11.60 -1.01
N VAL A 25 0.34 12.60 -0.20
CA VAL A 25 1.04 12.37 1.08
C VAL A 25 0.17 11.64 2.13
N GLU A 26 -1.14 11.86 2.12
CA GLU A 26 -2.08 11.18 3.03
C GLU A 26 -2.31 9.75 2.57
N PHE A 27 -2.47 9.52 1.26
CA PHE A 27 -2.51 8.17 0.70
C PHE A 27 -1.23 7.39 0.99
N ARG A 28 -0.05 8.01 0.85
CA ARG A 28 1.23 7.40 1.22
C ARG A 28 1.26 7.02 2.70
N SER A 29 0.89 7.95 3.58
CA SER A 29 0.88 7.72 5.04
C SER A 29 -0.10 6.61 5.44
N PHE A 30 -1.27 6.57 4.80
CA PHE A 30 -2.24 5.50 4.97
C PHE A 30 -1.66 4.17 4.49
N LEU A 31 -1.09 4.11 3.30
CA LEU A 31 -0.56 2.87 2.75
C LEU A 31 0.59 2.29 3.58
N LEU A 32 1.49 3.13 4.08
CA LEU A 32 2.69 2.69 4.79
C LEU A 32 2.45 2.43 6.29
N TYR A 33 1.52 3.15 6.93
CA TYR A 33 1.42 3.15 8.39
C TYR A 33 0.01 2.92 8.91
N PHE A 34 -0.96 3.77 8.52
CA PHE A 34 -2.27 3.74 9.18
C PHE A 34 -3.16 2.60 8.67
N GLY A 35 -3.12 2.31 7.37
CA GLY A 35 -3.94 1.29 6.72
C GLY A 35 -3.84 -0.08 7.35
N PRO A 36 -2.64 -0.63 7.62
CA PRO A 36 -2.50 -1.94 8.29
C PRO A 36 -3.21 -2.02 9.63
N VAL A 37 -3.19 -0.93 10.41
CA VAL A 37 -3.85 -0.88 11.72
C VAL A 37 -5.36 -0.68 11.58
N LEU A 38 -5.76 0.27 10.74
CA LEU A 38 -7.16 0.67 10.57
C LEU A 38 -8.00 -0.41 9.89
N LEU A 39 -7.46 -1.09 8.89
CA LEU A 39 -8.23 -2.05 8.08
C LEU A 39 -8.34 -3.42 8.76
N ARG A 40 -7.53 -3.71 9.77
CA ARG A 40 -7.46 -5.03 10.42
C ARG A 40 -8.81 -5.52 10.94
N SER A 41 -9.63 -4.63 11.50
CA SER A 41 -10.96 -4.96 12.05
C SER A 41 -12.11 -4.49 11.16
N ASN A 42 -11.82 -3.79 10.07
CA ASN A 42 -12.82 -3.11 9.24
C ASN A 42 -12.94 -3.70 7.82
N LEU A 43 -12.14 -4.72 7.51
CA LEU A 43 -12.10 -5.35 6.19
C LEU A 43 -12.19 -6.88 6.35
N ASP A 44 -12.84 -7.55 5.40
CA ASP A 44 -12.81 -9.02 5.36
C ASP A 44 -11.37 -9.52 5.21
N LYS A 45 -11.08 -10.67 5.83
CA LYS A 45 -9.73 -11.21 5.99
C LYS A 45 -8.99 -11.33 4.65
N ARG A 46 -9.70 -11.69 3.57
CA ARG A 46 -9.09 -11.86 2.24
C ARG A 46 -8.62 -10.54 1.66
N PHE A 47 -9.47 -9.51 1.73
CA PHE A 47 -9.11 -8.17 1.28
C PHE A 47 -8.05 -7.54 2.18
N TYR A 48 -8.03 -7.86 3.47
CA TYR A 48 -7.03 -7.33 4.39
C TYR A 48 -5.65 -7.92 4.09
N ALA A 49 -5.58 -9.24 3.90
CA ALA A 49 -4.36 -9.92 3.46
C ALA A 49 -3.87 -9.35 2.11
N HIS A 50 -4.80 -9.12 1.17
CA HIS A 50 -4.48 -8.51 -0.11
C HIS A 50 -3.90 -7.09 0.05
N PHE A 51 -4.53 -6.24 0.86
CA PHE A 51 -4.00 -4.91 1.17
C PHE A 51 -2.60 -4.96 1.82
N LEU A 52 -2.36 -5.93 2.72
CA LEU A 52 -1.06 -6.08 3.38
C LEU A 52 0.05 -6.41 2.38
N LYS A 53 -0.21 -7.17 1.31
CA LYS A 53 0.81 -7.42 0.27
C LYS A 53 1.32 -6.11 -0.31
N LEU A 54 0.41 -5.20 -0.68
CA LEU A 54 0.76 -3.88 -1.21
C LEU A 54 1.46 -3.01 -0.16
N SER A 55 0.93 -2.96 1.07
CA SER A 55 1.51 -2.14 2.15
C SER A 55 2.94 -2.57 2.50
N CYS A 56 3.19 -3.89 2.60
CA CYS A 56 4.51 -4.45 2.88
C CYS A 56 5.47 -4.19 1.72
N ALA A 57 5.07 -4.47 0.47
CA ALA A 57 5.92 -4.21 -0.68
C ALA A 57 6.32 -2.75 -0.79
N MET A 58 5.36 -1.83 -0.64
CA MET A 58 5.64 -0.39 -0.69
C MET A 58 6.51 0.08 0.48
N THR A 59 6.37 -0.52 1.67
CA THR A 59 7.26 -0.24 2.82
C THR A 59 8.69 -0.65 2.53
N ILE A 60 8.89 -1.81 1.90
CA ILE A 60 10.21 -2.27 1.49
C ILE A 60 10.82 -1.32 0.46
N LEU A 61 10.09 -1.04 -0.63
CA LEU A 61 10.58 -0.21 -1.73
C LEU A 61 10.81 1.25 -1.33
N ALA A 62 10.05 1.77 -0.37
CA ALA A 62 10.21 3.12 0.14
C ALA A 62 11.37 3.29 1.15
N SER A 63 11.94 2.19 1.65
CA SER A 63 13.02 2.21 2.63
C SER A 63 14.36 1.98 1.95
N PRO A 64 15.30 2.95 1.96
CA PRO A 64 16.62 2.79 1.35
C PRO A 64 17.42 1.59 1.88
N LYS A 65 17.15 1.18 3.12
CA LYS A 65 17.80 0.03 3.75
C LYS A 65 17.20 -1.29 3.26
N PHE A 66 15.87 -1.38 3.19
CA PHE A 66 15.19 -2.63 2.85
C PHE A 66 15.10 -2.86 1.35
N SER A 67 15.06 -1.79 0.55
CA SER A 67 15.07 -1.90 -0.92
C SER A 67 16.32 -2.61 -1.43
N LEU A 68 17.48 -2.46 -0.75
CA LEU A 68 18.72 -3.12 -1.14
C LEU A 68 18.73 -4.63 -0.89
N THR A 69 18.08 -5.09 0.18
CA THR A 69 18.15 -6.50 0.63
C THR A 69 16.89 -7.31 0.37
N HIS A 70 15.74 -6.65 0.19
CA HIS A 70 14.43 -7.30 0.11
C HIS A 70 13.63 -6.89 -1.13
N CYS A 71 14.26 -6.29 -2.15
CA CYS A 71 13.57 -5.92 -3.38
C CYS A 71 12.83 -7.10 -4.02
N ASP A 72 13.45 -8.28 -4.02
CA ASP A 72 12.86 -9.51 -4.57
C ASP A 72 11.57 -9.91 -3.84
N VAL A 73 11.53 -9.69 -2.52
CA VAL A 73 10.33 -9.93 -1.70
C VAL A 73 9.24 -8.94 -2.07
N ALA A 74 9.58 -7.66 -2.26
CA ALA A 74 8.61 -6.66 -2.68
C ALA A 74 8.04 -6.97 -4.08
N GLU A 75 8.90 -7.39 -5.02
CA GLU A 75 8.47 -7.81 -6.37
C GLU A 75 7.48 -8.98 -6.29
N SER A 76 7.83 -10.03 -5.54
CA SER A 76 6.95 -11.19 -5.34
C SER A 76 5.60 -10.80 -4.74
N LEU A 77 5.59 -9.93 -3.72
CA LEU A 77 4.36 -9.43 -3.11
C LEU A 77 3.49 -8.64 -4.10
N LEU A 78 4.09 -7.82 -4.95
CA LEU A 78 3.38 -7.03 -5.97
C LEU A 78 2.83 -7.93 -7.08
N THR A 79 3.58 -8.93 -7.53
CA THR A 79 3.10 -9.92 -8.50
C THR A 79 1.89 -10.68 -7.95
N GLU A 80 1.95 -11.12 -6.69
CA GLU A 80 0.81 -11.79 -6.05
C GLU A 80 -0.40 -10.86 -5.88
N PHE A 81 -0.18 -9.59 -5.52
CA PHE A 81 -1.24 -8.59 -5.43
C PHE A 81 -1.97 -8.43 -6.77
N VAL A 82 -1.24 -8.26 -7.87
CA VAL A 82 -1.86 -8.13 -9.20
C VAL A 82 -2.61 -9.39 -9.62
N ARG A 83 -2.04 -10.56 -9.34
CA ARG A 83 -2.67 -11.85 -9.67
C ARG A 83 -3.99 -12.04 -8.91
N ASP A 84 -4.01 -11.74 -7.62
CA ASP A 84 -5.16 -12.01 -6.75
C ASP A 84 -6.28 -10.96 -6.93
N ALA A 85 -5.96 -9.77 -7.47
CA ALA A 85 -6.90 -8.66 -7.62
C ALA A 85 -8.16 -9.01 -8.42
N GLY A 86 -8.02 -9.73 -9.55
CA GLY A 86 -9.17 -10.12 -10.37
C GLY A 86 -10.18 -10.97 -9.59
N SER A 87 -9.69 -11.94 -8.81
CA SER A 87 -10.54 -12.83 -8.00
C SER A 87 -11.26 -12.12 -6.84
N LEU A 88 -10.67 -11.04 -6.31
CA LEU A 88 -11.19 -10.33 -5.14
C LEU A 88 -12.16 -9.20 -5.51
N TYR A 89 -11.89 -8.50 -6.60
CA TYR A 89 -12.64 -7.30 -6.98
C TYR A 89 -13.44 -7.46 -8.28
N GLY A 90 -13.28 -8.59 -8.98
CA GLY A 90 -13.93 -8.89 -10.26
C GLY A 90 -13.04 -8.56 -11.48
N ASP A 91 -13.40 -9.14 -12.62
CA ASP A 91 -12.61 -9.11 -13.86
C ASP A 91 -12.42 -7.70 -14.45
N GLY A 92 -13.14 -6.69 -13.96
CA GLY A 92 -12.99 -5.29 -14.36
C GLY A 92 -11.85 -4.52 -13.68
N VAL A 93 -11.13 -5.14 -12.74
CA VAL A 93 -10.10 -4.46 -11.91
C VAL A 93 -8.70 -4.44 -12.54
N TYR A 94 -8.54 -5.00 -13.74
CA TYR A 94 -7.32 -4.84 -14.55
C TYR A 94 -7.24 -3.43 -15.15
N VAL A 95 -7.09 -2.44 -14.28
CA VAL A 95 -6.69 -1.09 -14.68
C VAL A 95 -5.18 -1.15 -14.87
N TYR A 96 -4.68 -0.72 -16.02
CA TYR A 96 -3.26 -0.59 -16.37
C TYR A 96 -2.35 -0.22 -15.17
N ASN A 97 -2.81 0.70 -14.32
CA ASN A 97 -2.12 1.15 -13.10
C ASN A 97 -1.77 0.03 -12.10
N VAL A 98 -2.61 -1.00 -11.99
CA VAL A 98 -2.37 -2.16 -11.10
C VAL A 98 -1.25 -3.03 -11.67
N HIS A 99 -1.22 -3.24 -12.98
CA HIS A 99 -0.15 -4.00 -13.63
C HIS A 99 1.20 -3.28 -13.52
N SER A 100 1.21 -1.96 -13.68
CA SER A 100 2.41 -1.13 -13.53
C SER A 100 3.11 -1.29 -12.17
N LEU A 101 2.39 -1.75 -11.14
CA LEU A 101 2.98 -2.01 -9.82
C LEU A 101 4.10 -3.05 -9.88
N ILE A 102 4.04 -4.02 -10.79
CA ILE A 102 5.05 -5.08 -10.91
C ILE A 102 6.42 -4.50 -11.26
N HIS A 103 6.45 -3.39 -12.00
CA HIS A 103 7.70 -2.76 -12.46
C HIS A 103 8.37 -1.88 -11.41
N LEU A 104 7.67 -1.51 -10.32
CA LEU A 104 8.23 -0.64 -9.29
C LEU A 104 9.51 -1.19 -8.64
N ALA A 105 9.58 -2.50 -8.42
CA ALA A 105 10.78 -3.13 -7.88
C ALA A 105 11.97 -3.00 -8.84
N GLN A 106 11.72 -3.11 -10.15
CA GLN A 106 12.75 -2.94 -11.17
C GLN A 106 13.25 -1.50 -11.24
N ASP A 107 12.34 -0.53 -11.13
CA ASP A 107 12.67 0.89 -11.10
C ASP A 107 13.52 1.26 -9.88
N VAL A 108 13.28 0.65 -8.72
CA VAL A 108 14.07 0.89 -7.49
C VAL A 108 15.45 0.23 -7.54
N ARG A 109 15.64 -0.83 -8.35
CA ARG A 109 16.94 -1.47 -8.55
C ARG A 109 17.87 -0.69 -9.49
N ARG A 110 17.32 0.22 -10.31
CA ARG A 110 18.09 1.06 -11.24
C ARG A 110 18.78 2.21 -10.51
#